data_AF-A0A1M5CW43-F1
#
_entry.id   AF-A0A1M5CW43-F1
#
_cell.length_a   1.000
_cell.length_b   1.000
_cell.length_c   1.000
_cell.angle_alpha   90.00
_cell.angle_beta   90.00
_cell.angle_gamma   90.00
#
_symmetry.space_group_name_H-M   'P 1'
#
loop_
_entity.id
_entity.type
_entity.pdbx_description
1 polymer ?
#
loop_
_entity_poly.entity_id
_entity_poly.type
_entity_poly.pdbx_seq_one_letter_code
_entity_poly.pdbx_strand_id
1 'polypeptide(L)'
;MKISFDDDPAVSGTWDFSPSDSHWETVFDQGTAEHGSSGAPLFSNHKIVGQIHGTDDPAFEGDNYCEVRHIWSGKFSMSWNNSSNASERLRDWLDPNNTGTLTLDGTGDNLLQVHIDGPYQIQTNQYYQFEAITDGGYQPYSWQWQLDYGNGSGPWQNVGGDSYTHISYNQQDFYLRVQVTDAQNDTKTSTIHPVTVSPGGAASQDTSLNEEEK
;
A
#
# COMPACT_ATOMS: atom_id res chain seq x y z
N MET A 1 -5.62 -10.84 12.72
CA MET A 1 -4.88 -10.58 11.46
C MET A 1 -5.85 -10.03 10.43
N LYS A 2 -5.44 -9.20 9.45
CA LYS A 2 -6.38 -8.62 8.45
C LYS A 2 -6.39 -9.32 7.09
N ILE A 3 -5.34 -10.08 6.76
CA ILE A 3 -5.16 -10.79 5.48
C ILE A 3 -4.36 -12.07 5.79
N SER A 4 -4.74 -13.19 5.18
CA SER A 4 -4.04 -14.47 5.23
C SER A 4 -3.49 -14.82 3.85
N PHE A 5 -2.39 -15.55 3.79
CA PHE A 5 -1.65 -15.88 2.56
C PHE A 5 -1.47 -17.40 2.43
N ASP A 6 -1.62 -17.87 1.21
CA ASP A 6 -1.30 -19.21 0.72
C ASP A 6 -0.39 -19.01 -0.49
N ASP A 7 0.83 -19.53 -0.43
CA ASP A 7 1.81 -19.44 -1.50
C ASP A 7 1.64 -20.60 -2.52
N ASP A 8 0.79 -21.57 -2.23
CA ASP A 8 0.46 -22.68 -3.11
C ASP A 8 -0.77 -22.37 -4.01
N PRO A 9 -0.85 -22.98 -5.21
CA PRO A 9 -2.03 -22.84 -6.05
C PRO A 9 -3.27 -23.45 -5.41
N ALA A 10 -4.35 -22.67 -5.34
CA ALA A 10 -5.65 -23.17 -4.91
C ALA A 10 -6.11 -24.38 -5.76
N VAL A 11 -6.60 -25.42 -5.09
CA VAL A 11 -7.04 -26.66 -5.72
C VAL A 11 -8.55 -26.63 -5.94
N SER A 12 -9.02 -27.20 -7.04
CA SER A 12 -10.45 -27.38 -7.27
C SER A 12 -10.99 -28.55 -6.46
N GLY A 13 -12.10 -28.32 -5.74
CA GLY A 13 -12.74 -29.38 -4.99
C GLY A 13 -14.23 -29.14 -4.72
N THR A 14 -14.80 -30.05 -3.95
CA THR A 14 -16.21 -30.05 -3.56
C THR A 14 -16.28 -29.98 -2.05
N TRP A 15 -17.07 -29.03 -1.55
CA TRP A 15 -17.25 -28.87 -0.11
C TRP A 15 -18.67 -29.30 0.30
N ASP A 16 -18.77 -30.27 1.21
CA ASP A 16 -20.04 -30.75 1.77
C ASP A 16 -21.10 -31.07 0.69
N PHE A 17 -22.34 -30.59 0.83
CA PHE A 17 -23.44 -30.81 -0.12
C PHE A 17 -23.45 -29.86 -1.32
N SER A 18 -22.33 -29.18 -1.60
CA SER A 18 -22.23 -28.29 -2.75
C SER A 18 -22.08 -29.06 -4.08
N PRO A 19 -22.35 -28.43 -5.23
CA PRO A 19 -22.09 -29.05 -6.53
C PRO A 19 -20.62 -29.46 -6.67
N SER A 20 -20.36 -30.49 -7.48
CA SER A 20 -19.00 -30.97 -7.76
C SER A 20 -18.11 -29.85 -8.30
N ASP A 21 -16.86 -29.80 -7.83
CA ASP A 21 -15.83 -28.84 -8.24
C ASP A 21 -16.22 -27.37 -8.02
N SER A 22 -17.16 -27.11 -7.11
CA SER A 22 -17.69 -25.76 -6.94
C SER A 22 -16.85 -24.83 -6.05
N HIS A 23 -15.82 -25.36 -5.39
CA HIS A 23 -15.00 -24.64 -4.43
C HIS A 23 -13.51 -24.68 -4.77
N TRP A 24 -12.81 -23.63 -4.35
CA TRP A 24 -11.37 -23.62 -4.16
C TRP A 24 -11.05 -24.13 -2.75
N GLU A 25 -10.09 -25.04 -2.69
CA GLU A 25 -9.44 -25.51 -1.47
C GLU A 25 -8.10 -24.80 -1.33
N THR A 26 -7.84 -24.23 -0.15
CA THR A 26 -6.60 -23.51 0.19
C THR A 26 -6.16 -23.87 1.60
N VAL A 27 -4.85 -23.87 1.84
CA VAL A 27 -4.28 -24.08 3.17
C VAL A 27 -3.31 -22.94 3.44
N PHE A 28 -3.71 -21.98 4.28
CA PHE A 28 -2.88 -20.79 4.51
C PHE A 28 -1.52 -21.12 5.15
N ASP A 29 -0.44 -20.65 4.52
CA ASP A 29 0.91 -20.65 5.09
C ASP A 29 1.06 -19.58 6.18
N GLN A 30 0.37 -18.45 6.00
CA GLN A 30 0.41 -17.33 6.94
C GLN A 30 -0.99 -16.84 7.26
N GLY A 31 -1.29 -16.79 8.56
CA GLY A 31 -2.56 -16.32 9.07
C GLY A 31 -3.54 -17.43 9.37
N THR A 32 -4.81 -17.05 9.45
CA THR A 32 -5.94 -17.90 9.85
C THR A 32 -7.24 -17.35 9.26
N ALA A 33 -8.32 -18.12 9.30
CA ALA A 33 -9.67 -17.58 9.20
C ALA A 33 -10.46 -17.84 10.49
N GLU A 34 -11.21 -16.85 10.94
CA GLU A 34 -12.03 -16.96 12.14
C GLU A 34 -13.52 -16.83 11.79
N HIS A 35 -14.39 -17.02 12.79
CA HIS A 35 -15.79 -16.65 12.67
C HIS A 35 -15.96 -15.23 12.14
N GLY A 36 -16.88 -15.08 11.19
CA GLY A 36 -17.09 -13.80 10.48
C GLY A 36 -16.26 -13.62 9.22
N SER A 37 -15.31 -14.51 8.93
CA SER A 37 -14.58 -14.51 7.64
C SER A 37 -15.44 -15.02 6.48
N SER A 38 -16.58 -15.67 6.74
CA SER A 38 -17.53 -16.11 5.71
C SER A 38 -17.93 -14.93 4.81
N GLY A 39 -17.79 -15.12 3.51
CA GLY A 39 -18.02 -14.10 2.49
C GLY A 39 -16.81 -13.22 2.17
N ALA A 40 -15.70 -13.33 2.91
CA ALA A 40 -14.47 -12.62 2.57
C ALA A 40 -13.92 -13.09 1.21
N PRO A 41 -13.36 -12.19 0.39
CA PRO A 41 -12.85 -12.54 -0.94
C PRO A 41 -11.55 -13.36 -0.86
N LEU A 42 -11.46 -14.39 -1.70
CA LEU A 42 -10.21 -15.05 -2.07
C LEU A 42 -9.63 -14.36 -3.31
N PHE A 43 -8.39 -13.91 -3.23
CA PHE A 43 -7.70 -13.21 -4.32
C PHE A 43 -6.63 -14.09 -4.97
N SER A 44 -6.49 -13.98 -6.29
CA SER A 44 -5.33 -14.47 -7.05
C SER A 44 -4.95 -13.44 -8.10
N ASN A 45 -3.67 -13.10 -8.21
CA ASN A 45 -3.19 -12.02 -9.07
C ASN A 45 -4.01 -10.72 -8.92
N HIS A 46 -4.32 -10.36 -7.67
CA HIS A 46 -5.15 -9.21 -7.29
C HIS A 46 -6.60 -9.20 -7.82
N LYS A 47 -7.13 -10.36 -8.23
CA LYS A 47 -8.51 -10.52 -8.71
C LYS A 47 -9.29 -11.45 -7.80
N ILE A 48 -10.56 -11.16 -7.58
CA ILE A 48 -11.45 -12.03 -6.82
C ILE A 48 -11.67 -13.30 -7.63
N VAL A 49 -11.29 -14.44 -7.05
CA VAL A 49 -11.48 -15.78 -7.65
C VAL A 49 -12.50 -16.63 -6.89
N GLY A 50 -12.91 -16.18 -5.70
CA GLY A 50 -13.93 -16.81 -4.90
C GLY A 50 -14.24 -16.04 -3.62
N GLN A 51 -15.11 -16.60 -2.80
CA GLN A 51 -15.46 -16.09 -1.49
C GLN A 51 -15.46 -17.20 -0.45
N ILE A 52 -14.91 -16.96 0.74
CA ILE A 52 -14.84 -17.94 1.81
C ILE A 52 -16.25 -18.42 2.15
N HIS A 53 -16.45 -19.73 2.08
CA HIS A 53 -17.68 -20.37 2.50
C HIS A 53 -17.53 -20.89 3.93
N GLY A 54 -16.46 -21.65 4.18
CA GLY A 54 -16.22 -22.27 5.48
C GLY A 54 -14.90 -23.04 5.55
N THR A 55 -14.82 -23.91 6.54
CA THR A 55 -13.65 -24.73 6.87
C THR A 55 -14.13 -26.07 7.44
N ASP A 56 -13.37 -27.13 7.21
CA ASP A 56 -13.45 -28.43 7.90
C ASP A 56 -12.17 -28.68 8.73
N ASP A 57 -11.39 -27.63 9.00
CA ASP A 57 -10.22 -27.69 9.85
C ASP A 57 -10.63 -28.05 11.29
N PRO A 58 -10.08 -29.12 11.88
CA PRO A 58 -10.44 -29.53 13.24
C PRO A 58 -10.09 -28.48 14.31
N ALA A 59 -9.18 -27.54 14.02
CA ALA A 59 -8.90 -26.42 14.92
C ALA A 59 -10.13 -25.53 15.13
N PHE A 60 -11.04 -25.49 14.15
CA PHE A 60 -12.29 -24.72 14.24
C PHE A 60 -13.24 -25.31 15.30
N GLU A 61 -13.41 -26.63 15.32
CA GLU A 61 -14.24 -27.35 16.30
C GLU A 61 -13.65 -27.31 17.72
N GLY A 62 -12.33 -27.17 17.83
CA GLY A 62 -11.62 -27.04 19.10
C GLY A 62 -11.56 -25.62 19.67
N ASP A 63 -12.26 -24.66 19.06
CA ASP A 63 -12.18 -23.22 19.35
C ASP A 63 -10.74 -22.65 19.30
N ASN A 64 -9.84 -23.30 18.56
CA ASN A 64 -8.46 -22.86 18.38
C ASN A 64 -8.32 -22.04 17.10
N TYR A 65 -9.00 -20.90 17.06
CA TYR A 65 -9.12 -20.06 15.86
C TYR A 65 -7.78 -19.50 15.37
N CYS A 66 -6.72 -19.50 16.19
CA CYS A 66 -5.38 -19.11 15.76
C CYS A 66 -4.73 -20.11 14.78
N GLU A 67 -5.27 -21.33 14.68
CA GLU A 67 -4.69 -22.43 13.92
C GLU A 67 -5.52 -22.85 12.69
N VAL A 68 -6.70 -22.26 12.48
CA VAL A 68 -7.58 -22.58 11.34
C VAL A 68 -6.96 -22.11 10.03
N ARG A 69 -6.49 -23.05 9.20
CA ARG A 69 -5.76 -22.72 7.96
C ARG A 69 -6.38 -23.31 6.72
N HIS A 70 -7.08 -24.43 6.85
CA HIS A 70 -7.71 -25.10 5.71
C HIS A 70 -9.08 -24.48 5.42
N ILE A 71 -9.24 -23.87 4.24
CA ILE A 71 -10.40 -23.06 3.89
C ILE A 71 -11.00 -23.49 2.56
N TRP A 72 -12.33 -23.49 2.53
CA TRP A 72 -13.14 -23.70 1.33
C TRP A 72 -13.77 -22.40 0.89
N SER A 73 -13.47 -21.98 -0.34
CA SER A 73 -14.03 -20.77 -0.95
C SER A 73 -14.89 -21.13 -2.16
N GLY A 74 -16.14 -20.64 -2.22
CA GLY A 74 -16.97 -20.82 -3.42
C GLY A 74 -16.31 -20.16 -4.63
N LYS A 75 -16.28 -20.84 -5.78
CA LYS A 75 -15.63 -20.29 -6.97
C LYS A 75 -16.46 -19.17 -7.59
N PHE A 76 -15.79 -18.05 -7.91
CA PHE A 76 -16.40 -16.96 -8.69
C PHE A 76 -16.94 -17.47 -10.04
N SER A 77 -16.21 -18.38 -10.69
CA SER A 77 -16.62 -18.99 -11.97
C SER A 77 -17.91 -19.79 -11.88
N MET A 78 -18.18 -20.44 -10.75
CA MET A 78 -19.46 -21.12 -10.51
C MET A 78 -20.57 -20.10 -10.30
N SER A 79 -20.34 -19.07 -9.49
CA SER A 79 -21.33 -18.01 -9.26
C SER A 79 -21.64 -17.19 -10.52
N TRP A 80 -20.76 -17.19 -11.54
CA TRP A 80 -20.93 -16.39 -12.76
C TRP A 80 -22.22 -16.68 -13.52
N ASN A 81 -22.52 -17.98 -13.76
CA ASN A 81 -23.60 -18.38 -14.66
C ASN A 81 -24.24 -19.74 -14.34
N ASN A 82 -24.16 -20.22 -13.10
CA ASN A 82 -24.68 -21.55 -12.73
C ASN A 82 -26.19 -21.60 -12.42
N SER A 83 -26.96 -20.54 -12.71
CA SER A 83 -28.42 -20.52 -12.62
C SER A 83 -29.07 -19.91 -13.88
N SER A 84 -30.27 -20.37 -14.22
CA SER A 84 -31.10 -19.71 -15.23
C SER A 84 -31.71 -18.40 -14.72
N ASN A 85 -31.81 -18.22 -13.40
CA ASN A 85 -32.37 -17.05 -12.74
C ASN A 85 -31.29 -15.96 -12.54
N ALA A 86 -31.58 -14.72 -12.97
CA ALA A 86 -30.66 -13.59 -12.85
C ALA A 86 -30.38 -13.17 -11.39
N SER A 87 -31.32 -13.44 -10.47
CA SER A 87 -31.11 -13.16 -9.04
C SER A 87 -30.18 -14.18 -8.34
N GLU A 88 -29.72 -15.20 -9.06
CA GLU A 88 -28.91 -16.32 -8.53
C GLU A 88 -27.58 -16.50 -9.27
N ARG A 89 -27.15 -15.49 -10.04
CA ARG A 89 -25.86 -15.50 -10.76
C ARG A 89 -25.28 -14.09 -10.88
N LEU A 90 -23.96 -14.00 -11.12
CA LEU A 90 -23.25 -12.72 -11.09
C LEU A 90 -23.24 -11.97 -12.43
N ARG A 91 -23.31 -12.66 -13.58
CA ARG A 91 -23.06 -12.02 -14.89
C ARG A 91 -23.99 -10.85 -15.20
N ASP A 92 -25.27 -10.90 -14.82
CA ASP A 92 -26.24 -9.82 -15.12
C ASP A 92 -25.92 -8.53 -14.35
N TRP A 93 -25.17 -8.64 -13.25
CA TRP A 93 -24.76 -7.52 -12.40
C TRP A 93 -23.36 -7.01 -12.74
N LEU A 94 -22.44 -7.91 -13.01
CA LEU A 94 -21.03 -7.58 -13.23
C LEU A 94 -20.66 -7.37 -14.71
N ASP A 95 -21.45 -7.90 -15.65
CA ASP A 95 -21.35 -7.63 -17.09
C ASP A 95 -22.75 -7.38 -17.68
N PRO A 96 -23.46 -6.32 -17.25
CA PRO A 96 -24.84 -6.05 -17.66
C PRO A 96 -24.99 -5.80 -19.17
N ASN A 97 -23.91 -5.40 -19.84
CA ASN A 97 -23.87 -5.15 -21.28
C ASN A 97 -23.43 -6.39 -22.09
N ASN A 98 -23.18 -7.53 -21.44
CA ASN A 98 -22.74 -8.77 -22.06
C ASN A 98 -21.53 -8.55 -23.01
N THR A 99 -20.53 -7.85 -22.49
CA THR A 99 -19.29 -7.52 -23.20
C THR A 99 -18.42 -8.75 -23.46
N GLY A 100 -18.59 -9.82 -22.67
CA GLY A 100 -17.75 -11.01 -22.75
C GLY A 100 -16.39 -10.84 -22.08
N THR A 101 -16.22 -9.79 -21.27
CA THR A 101 -15.00 -9.53 -20.50
C THR A 101 -14.77 -10.64 -19.48
N LEU A 102 -13.62 -11.33 -19.57
CA LEU A 102 -13.29 -12.46 -18.68
C LEU A 102 -12.61 -12.03 -17.38
N THR A 103 -11.90 -10.89 -17.40
CA THR A 103 -11.29 -10.31 -16.21
C THR A 103 -11.38 -8.80 -16.29
N LEU A 104 -11.65 -8.15 -15.16
CA LEU A 104 -11.60 -6.72 -14.99
C LEU A 104 -10.63 -6.42 -13.84
N ASP A 105 -9.74 -5.45 -14.02
CA ASP A 105 -8.93 -4.98 -12.90
C ASP A 105 -9.82 -4.15 -11.97
N GLY A 106 -9.42 -4.05 -10.70
CA GLY A 106 -10.13 -3.18 -9.77
C GLY A 106 -10.19 -1.76 -10.33
N THR A 107 -11.32 -1.08 -10.12
CA THR A 107 -11.34 0.38 -10.20
C THR A 107 -10.58 0.88 -8.98
N GLY A 108 -9.25 0.73 -8.99
CA GLY A 108 -8.42 1.53 -8.12
C GLY A 108 -8.86 2.95 -8.44
N ASP A 109 -9.56 3.60 -7.50
CA ASP A 109 -9.81 5.02 -7.61
C ASP A 109 -8.45 5.60 -8.00
N ASN A 110 -8.37 6.34 -9.10
CA ASN A 110 -7.15 6.99 -9.55
C ASN A 110 -6.81 8.12 -8.55
N LEU A 111 -6.69 7.76 -7.27
CA LEU A 111 -6.51 8.63 -6.14
C LEU A 111 -5.12 9.15 -6.27
N LEU A 112 -5.03 10.47 -6.29
CA LEU A 112 -3.77 11.12 -6.09
C LEU A 112 -3.19 10.65 -4.75
N GLN A 113 -1.95 10.22 -4.79
CA GLN A 113 -1.14 9.90 -3.61
C GLN A 113 0.21 10.58 -3.75
N VAL A 114 0.84 10.92 -2.63
CA VAL A 114 2.18 11.51 -2.61
C VAL A 114 2.94 11.09 -1.36
N HIS A 115 4.22 10.78 -1.53
CA HIS A 115 5.18 10.64 -0.45
C HIS A 115 6.49 11.34 -0.80
N ILE A 116 7.35 11.51 0.20
CA ILE A 116 8.66 12.14 0.06
C ILE A 116 9.73 11.04 -0.04
N ASP A 117 10.60 11.13 -1.03
CA ASP A 117 11.88 10.42 -1.06
C ASP A 117 13.01 11.41 -0.71
N GLY A 118 13.88 11.03 0.21
CA GLY A 118 14.94 11.89 0.72
C GLY A 118 15.46 11.47 2.10
N PRO A 119 16.57 12.08 2.56
CA PRO A 119 17.23 11.71 3.80
C PRO A 119 16.40 12.11 5.04
N TYR A 120 16.46 11.27 6.08
CA TYR A 120 15.92 11.60 7.41
C TYR A 120 16.96 12.26 8.33
N GLN A 121 18.24 12.22 7.93
CA GLN A 121 19.36 12.78 8.68
C GLN A 121 20.25 13.56 7.73
N ILE A 122 20.55 14.81 8.09
CA ILE A 122 21.40 15.70 7.29
C ILE A 122 22.47 16.36 8.17
N GLN A 123 23.45 16.97 7.53
CA GLN A 123 24.53 17.71 8.18
C GLN A 123 24.45 19.20 7.84
N THR A 124 24.92 20.04 8.76
CA THR A 124 25.03 21.47 8.49
C THR A 124 26.02 21.74 7.35
N ASN A 125 25.75 22.81 6.58
CA ASN A 125 26.60 23.29 5.47
C ASN A 125 26.77 22.29 4.30
N GLN A 126 25.79 21.40 4.08
CA GLN A 126 25.71 20.50 2.93
C GLN A 126 24.34 20.60 2.24
N TYR A 127 24.30 20.34 0.94
CA TYR A 127 23.06 20.30 0.15
C TYR A 127 22.46 18.90 0.15
N TYR A 128 21.16 18.82 0.39
CA TYR A 128 20.37 17.59 0.31
C TYR A 128 19.14 17.80 -0.55
N GLN A 129 18.81 16.81 -1.37
CA GLN A 129 17.67 16.83 -2.28
C GLN A 129 16.54 15.96 -1.72
N PHE A 130 15.32 16.45 -1.89
CA PHE A 130 14.07 15.77 -1.57
C PHE A 130 13.18 15.77 -2.82
N GLU A 131 12.56 14.64 -3.09
CA GLU A 131 11.69 14.42 -4.25
C GLU A 131 10.29 14.04 -3.80
N ALA A 132 9.28 14.53 -4.51
CA ALA A 132 7.90 14.16 -4.28
C ALA A 132 7.56 13.03 -5.26
N ILE A 133 7.27 11.84 -4.73
CA ILE A 133 6.88 10.68 -5.53
C ILE A 133 5.37 10.57 -5.49
N THR A 134 4.75 10.66 -6.67
CA THR A 134 3.29 10.65 -6.83
C THR A 134 2.83 9.39 -7.54
N ASP A 135 1.71 8.83 -7.09
CA ASP A 135 0.99 7.75 -7.78
C ASP A 135 -0.48 8.14 -7.93
N GLY A 136 -1.12 7.62 -8.97
CA GLY A 136 -2.49 7.97 -9.34
C GLY A 136 -2.70 9.46 -9.66
N GLY A 137 -3.95 9.92 -9.60
CA GLY A 137 -4.36 11.26 -10.01
C GLY A 137 -4.21 11.52 -11.51
N TYR A 138 -4.49 12.76 -11.92
CA TYR A 138 -4.46 13.16 -13.33
C TYR A 138 -3.37 14.20 -13.61
N GLN A 139 -2.45 13.90 -14.53
CA GLN A 139 -1.41 14.86 -14.94
C GLN A 139 -1.98 16.07 -15.72
N PRO A 140 -1.33 17.24 -15.67
CA PRO A 140 -0.10 17.54 -14.93
C PRO A 140 -0.33 17.77 -13.43
N TYR A 141 0.72 17.56 -12.64
CA TYR A 141 0.72 17.86 -11.22
C TYR A 141 1.35 19.23 -10.94
N SER A 142 1.02 19.79 -9.79
CA SER A 142 1.71 20.93 -9.19
C SER A 142 2.04 20.60 -7.73
N TRP A 143 3.16 21.13 -7.25
CA TRP A 143 3.69 20.79 -5.93
C TRP A 143 3.98 22.02 -5.09
N GLN A 144 3.77 21.91 -3.78
CA GLN A 144 4.12 22.93 -2.80
C GLN A 144 4.80 22.26 -1.60
N TRP A 145 6.12 22.41 -1.50
CA TRP A 145 6.87 21.98 -0.33
C TRP A 145 6.65 22.94 0.83
N GLN A 146 6.58 22.36 2.02
CA GLN A 146 6.33 23.05 3.26
C GLN A 146 7.22 22.51 4.37
N LEU A 147 7.81 23.42 5.16
CA LEU A 147 8.58 23.06 6.34
C LEU A 147 7.96 23.62 7.62
N ASP A 148 8.22 22.93 8.73
CA ASP A 148 7.92 23.37 10.09
C ASP A 148 9.14 23.10 10.99
N TYR A 149 9.62 24.13 11.69
CA TYR A 149 10.72 24.00 12.67
C TYR A 149 10.23 23.70 14.10
N GLY A 150 8.91 23.53 14.28
CA GLY A 150 8.24 23.26 15.54
C GLY A 150 8.13 21.77 15.84
N ASN A 151 6.91 21.22 15.71
CA ASN A 151 6.57 19.86 16.14
C ASN A 151 5.86 19.04 15.04
N GLY A 152 5.89 19.49 13.80
CA GLY A 152 5.20 18.86 12.68
C GLY A 152 3.68 19.14 12.68
N SER A 153 3.20 20.08 13.49
CA SER A 153 1.80 20.52 13.47
C SER A 153 1.62 21.91 12.82
N GLY A 154 2.72 22.54 12.42
CA GLY A 154 2.75 23.89 11.87
C GLY A 154 3.01 24.96 12.95
N PRO A 155 3.12 26.24 12.54
CA PRO A 155 2.79 26.78 11.23
C PRO A 155 3.77 26.34 10.12
N TRP A 156 3.21 25.99 8.96
CA TRP A 156 3.97 25.52 7.81
C TRP A 156 4.42 26.69 6.92
N GLN A 157 5.69 26.66 6.48
CA GLN A 157 6.30 27.65 5.61
C GLN A 157 6.51 27.07 4.21
N ASN A 158 6.02 27.74 3.16
CA ASN A 158 6.20 27.31 1.76
C ASN A 158 7.65 27.50 1.30
N VAL A 159 8.28 26.44 0.77
CA VAL A 159 9.73 26.44 0.46
C VAL A 159 10.16 25.87 -0.89
N GLY A 160 9.26 25.32 -1.70
CA GLY A 160 9.63 24.75 -3.01
C GLY A 160 8.46 24.20 -3.84
N GLY A 161 8.78 23.67 -5.03
CA GLY A 161 7.84 23.14 -6.04
C GLY A 161 8.13 21.68 -6.42
N ASP A 162 8.48 21.40 -7.67
CA ASP A 162 8.60 20.02 -8.19
C ASP A 162 9.66 19.16 -7.45
N SER A 163 10.75 19.79 -7.00
CA SER A 163 11.76 19.22 -6.10
C SER A 163 12.17 20.25 -5.06
N TYR A 164 12.78 19.79 -3.96
CA TYR A 164 13.28 20.66 -2.91
C TYR A 164 14.71 20.33 -2.52
N THR A 165 15.59 21.32 -2.65
CA THR A 165 16.97 21.25 -2.17
C THR A 165 17.10 22.06 -0.89
N HIS A 166 17.62 21.44 0.16
CA HIS A 166 17.79 22.06 1.48
C HIS A 166 19.26 22.16 1.89
N ILE A 167 19.57 23.22 2.64
CA ILE A 167 20.81 23.39 3.39
C ILE A 167 20.46 23.97 4.77
N SER A 168 20.97 23.35 5.83
CA SER A 168 20.85 23.88 7.20
C SER A 168 22.18 24.50 7.63
N TYR A 169 22.13 25.69 8.23
CA TYR A 169 23.32 26.39 8.75
C TYR A 169 23.50 26.20 10.27
N ASN A 170 22.44 25.80 10.97
CA ASN A 170 22.40 25.53 12.40
C ASN A 170 21.89 24.10 12.65
N GLN A 171 22.12 23.57 13.85
CA GLN A 171 21.60 22.27 14.29
C GLN A 171 20.15 22.44 14.72
N GLN A 172 19.26 22.62 13.74
CA GLN A 172 17.84 22.79 13.97
C GLN A 172 17.06 21.79 13.13
N ASP A 173 16.49 20.80 13.81
CA ASP A 173 15.60 19.81 13.21
C ASP A 173 14.36 20.49 12.61
N PHE A 174 13.80 19.86 11.59
CA PHE A 174 12.59 20.33 10.93
C PHE A 174 11.73 19.17 10.44
N TYR A 175 10.48 19.48 10.15
CA TYR A 175 9.50 18.59 9.58
C TYR A 175 9.20 19.08 8.17
N LEU A 176 9.20 18.16 7.21
CA LEU A 176 8.94 18.45 5.81
C LEU A 176 7.62 17.78 5.40
N ARG A 177 6.85 18.44 4.54
CA ARG A 177 5.74 17.83 3.81
C ARG A 177 5.63 18.46 2.43
N VAL A 178 4.95 17.76 1.53
CA VAL A 178 4.61 18.30 0.20
C VAL A 178 3.11 18.16 -0.03
N GLN A 179 2.51 19.21 -0.59
CA GLN A 179 1.16 19.15 -1.14
C GLN A 179 1.28 18.97 -2.66
N VAL A 180 0.60 17.96 -3.20
CA VAL A 180 0.43 17.78 -4.65
C VAL A 180 -1.00 18.09 -5.02
N THR A 181 -1.19 18.80 -6.13
CA THR A 181 -2.50 19.04 -6.75
C THR A 181 -2.47 18.54 -8.19
N ASP A 182 -3.46 17.75 -8.57
CA ASP A 182 -3.58 17.20 -9.92
C ASP A 182 -4.42 18.08 -10.88
N ALA A 183 -4.53 17.67 -12.13
CA ALA A 183 -5.26 18.41 -13.17
C ALA A 183 -6.77 18.50 -12.94
N GLN A 184 -7.34 17.67 -12.06
CA GLN A 184 -8.74 17.74 -11.65
C GLN A 184 -8.93 18.59 -10.38
N ASN A 185 -7.85 19.19 -9.87
CA ASN A 185 -7.79 19.95 -8.62
C ASN A 185 -7.98 19.09 -7.35
N ASP A 186 -7.77 17.76 -7.42
CA ASP A 186 -7.62 16.98 -6.19
C ASP A 186 -6.28 17.34 -5.55
N THR A 187 -6.29 17.61 -4.25
CA THR A 187 -5.08 17.98 -3.50
C THR A 187 -4.83 16.99 -2.38
N LYS A 188 -3.60 16.50 -2.31
CA LYS A 188 -3.15 15.55 -1.30
C LYS A 188 -1.88 16.05 -0.65
N THR A 189 -1.77 15.78 0.64
CA THR A 189 -0.58 16.15 1.42
C THR A 189 0.13 14.86 1.81
N SER A 190 1.45 14.83 1.67
CA SER A 190 2.26 13.70 2.10
C SER A 190 2.12 13.46 3.61
N THR A 191 2.51 12.28 4.05
CA THR A 191 2.90 12.11 5.46
C THR A 191 4.04 13.06 5.82
N ILE A 192 4.16 13.38 7.11
CA ILE A 192 5.22 14.26 7.60
C ILE A 192 6.55 13.49 7.55
N HIS A 193 7.58 14.14 7.01
CA HIS A 193 8.94 13.63 6.90
C HIS A 193 9.86 14.39 7.90
N PRO A 194 10.15 13.83 9.09
CA PRO A 194 11.02 14.47 10.06
C PRO A 194 12.48 14.40 9.61
N VAL A 195 13.23 15.49 9.77
CA VAL A 195 14.64 15.58 9.41
C VAL A 195 15.45 16.04 10.62
N THR A 196 16.42 15.22 11.02
CA THR A 196 17.38 15.57 12.08
C THR A 196 18.64 16.20 11.48
N VAL A 197 19.09 17.31 12.07
CA VAL A 197 20.26 18.06 11.61
C VAL A 197 21.42 17.91 12.59
N SER A 198 22.51 17.31 12.11
CA SER A 198 23.75 17.11 12.85
C SER A 198 24.84 18.09 12.41
N PRO A 199 25.85 18.41 13.24
CA PRO A 199 26.96 19.24 12.80
C PRO A 199 27.73 18.59 11.64
N GLY A 200 27.93 19.33 10.55
CA GLY A 200 28.86 18.94 9.50
C GLY A 200 30.29 18.92 10.01
N GLY A 201 31.08 17.94 9.56
CA GLY A 201 32.49 17.84 9.93
C GLY A 201 33.25 19.11 9.54
N ALA A 202 34.06 19.65 10.45
CA ALA A 202 35.02 20.70 10.10
C ALA A 202 35.94 20.15 9.00
N ALA A 203 36.06 20.85 7.87
CA ALA A 203 37.18 20.61 6.97
C ALA A 203 38.45 20.77 7.80
N SER A 204 39.25 19.72 7.94
CA SER A 204 40.56 19.82 8.58
C SER A 204 41.36 20.86 7.80
N GLN A 205 41.58 22.04 8.38
CA GLN A 205 42.69 22.85 7.92
C GLN A 205 43.95 22.09 8.32
N ASP A 206 44.59 21.47 7.33
CA ASP A 206 45.94 20.97 7.44
C ASP A 206 46.87 22.17 7.67
N THR A 207 47.07 22.49 8.95
CA THR A 207 48.16 23.34 9.40
C THR A 207 49.33 22.44 9.81
N SER A 208 49.81 21.60 8.89
CA SER A 208 51.17 21.07 9.02
C SER A 208 52.15 22.21 8.77
N LEU A 209 52.87 22.51 9.85
CA LEU A 209 53.76 23.64 10.03
C LEU A 209 55.02 23.50 9.17
N ASN A 210 55.50 24.65 8.72
CA ASN A 210 56.86 24.87 8.22
C ASN A 210 57.89 24.59 9.33
N GLU A 211 58.51 23.41 9.36
CA GLU A 211 59.80 23.07 10.00
C GLU A 211 60.36 21.91 9.15
N GLU A 212 61.53 21.92 8.49
CA GLU A 212 62.93 22.18 8.87
C GLU A 212 63.71 22.53 7.59
N GLU A 213 64.45 23.65 7.54
CA GLU A 213 65.90 23.82 7.82
C GLU A 213 66.88 23.38 6.70
N LYS A 214 67.70 24.37 6.33
CA LYS A 214 69.15 24.35 6.00
C LYS A 214 69.68 23.62 4.77
#